data_AF-A0A162RC74-F1
#
_entry.id   AF-A0A162RC74-F1
#
_cell.length_a   1.000
_cell.length_b   1.000
_cell.length_c   1.000
_cell.angle_alpha   90.00
_cell.angle_beta   90.00
_cell.angle_gamma   90.00
#
_symmetry.space_group_name_H-M   'P 1'
#
loop_
_entity.id
_entity.type
_entity.pdbx_description
1 polymer ?
#
loop_
_entity_poly.entity_id
_entity_poly.type
_entity_poly.pdbx_seq_one_letter_code
_entity_poly.pdbx_strand_id
1 'polypeptide(L)'
;MENAEIILKYGCNPHQKPARIYTKDKSIPFKILNGTPGYINFMDAFNSWQLVKELKQVTGLPAAASFKHVSPAGAAVGVPLSDVLKKSYSVEDIELTPVAAAYARARCYKQL
;
A
#
# COMPACT_ATOMS: atom_id res chain seq x y z
N MET A 1 -20.13 -22.04 -2.01
CA MET A 1 -20.02 -20.81 -2.81
C MET A 1 -18.91 -20.00 -2.15
N GLU A 2 -17.81 -19.73 -2.83
CA GLU A 2 -16.77 -18.85 -2.27
C GLU A 2 -17.41 -17.49 -1.96
N ASN A 3 -17.19 -16.97 -0.75
CA ASN A 3 -17.82 -15.74 -0.28
C ASN A 3 -17.44 -14.57 -1.22
N ALA A 4 -18.45 -14.04 -1.93
CA ALA A 4 -18.31 -12.89 -2.83
C ALA A 4 -18.42 -11.54 -2.10
N GLU A 5 -18.48 -11.55 -0.76
CA GLU A 5 -18.58 -10.33 0.05
C GLU A 5 -17.83 -10.40 1.38
N ILE A 6 -17.42 -9.23 1.86
CA ILE A 6 -16.81 -8.98 3.17
C ILE A 6 -17.60 -7.84 3.84
N ILE A 7 -18.16 -8.11 5.00
CA ILE A 7 -18.86 -7.11 5.81
C ILE A 7 -17.84 -6.22 6.52
N LEU A 8 -18.05 -4.91 6.47
CA LEU A 8 -17.21 -3.91 7.10
C LEU A 8 -17.87 -3.35 8.36
N LYS A 9 -17.04 -2.81 9.27
CA LYS A 9 -17.53 -2.16 10.51
C LYS A 9 -18.42 -0.95 10.23
N TYR A 10 -18.08 -0.14 9.21
CA TYR A 10 -18.77 1.05 8.71
C TYR A 10 -18.13 1.52 7.39
N GLY A 11 -18.73 2.52 6.72
CA GLY A 11 -18.23 3.19 5.51
C GLY A 11 -17.07 4.16 5.78
N CYS A 12 -17.08 5.34 5.17
CA CYS A 12 -16.03 6.36 5.42
C CYS A 12 -16.05 6.85 6.88
N ASN A 13 -17.22 6.88 7.52
CA ASN A 13 -17.44 7.40 8.87
C ASN A 13 -18.26 6.41 9.73
N PRO A 14 -18.12 6.42 11.07
CA PRO A 14 -18.77 5.43 11.95
C PRO A 14 -20.30 5.31 11.85
N HIS A 15 -20.99 6.38 11.47
CA HIS A 15 -22.45 6.40 11.33
C HIS A 15 -22.94 5.77 10.01
N GLN A 16 -22.05 5.55 9.04
CA GLN A 16 -22.40 5.01 7.72
C GLN A 16 -22.44 3.47 7.77
N LYS A 17 -23.59 2.91 8.15
CA LYS A 17 -23.84 1.47 8.23
C LYS A 17 -25.16 1.13 7.50
N PRO A 18 -25.30 -0.07 6.89
CA PRO A 18 -24.27 -1.10 6.74
C PRO A 18 -23.21 -0.73 5.69
N ALA A 19 -22.07 -1.44 5.70
CA ALA A 19 -21.01 -1.30 4.70
C ALA A 19 -20.42 -2.67 4.36
N ARG A 20 -20.07 -2.88 3.09
CA ARG A 20 -19.48 -4.13 2.59
C ARG A 20 -18.62 -3.90 1.37
N ILE A 21 -17.69 -4.81 1.11
CA ILE A 21 -17.01 -4.97 -0.18
C ILE A 21 -17.56 -6.25 -0.79
N TYR A 22 -17.89 -6.20 -2.07
CA TYR A 22 -18.38 -7.36 -2.77
C TYR A 22 -17.97 -7.32 -4.24
N THR A 23 -18.01 -8.48 -4.87
CA THR A 23 -17.87 -8.68 -6.31
C THR A 23 -19.18 -9.24 -6.84
N LYS A 24 -19.63 -8.81 -8.03
CA LYS A 24 -20.93 -9.25 -8.58
C LYS A 24 -20.93 -10.73 -8.99
N ASP A 25 -19.96 -11.11 -9.83
CA ASP A 25 -19.96 -12.42 -10.51
C ASP A 25 -18.63 -13.18 -10.34
N LYS A 26 -17.77 -12.74 -9.41
CA LYS A 26 -16.43 -13.30 -9.19
C LYS A 26 -16.18 -13.51 -7.71
N SER A 27 -15.22 -14.36 -7.38
CA SER A 27 -14.66 -14.40 -6.02
C SER A 27 -13.82 -13.15 -5.75
N ILE A 28 -13.68 -12.81 -4.47
CA ILE A 28 -12.86 -11.69 -4.03
C ILE A 28 -11.37 -12.00 -4.33
N PRO A 29 -10.64 -11.12 -5.04
CA PRO A 29 -9.28 -11.41 -5.51
C PRO A 29 -8.19 -11.17 -4.44
N PHE A 30 -8.56 -11.23 -3.16
CA PHE A 30 -7.65 -11.06 -2.03
C PHE A 30 -8.16 -11.85 -0.82
N LYS A 31 -7.25 -12.15 0.12
CA LYS A 31 -7.56 -12.82 1.38
C LYS A 31 -7.10 -11.96 2.54
N ILE A 32 -7.96 -11.80 3.55
CA ILE A 32 -7.56 -11.22 4.83
C ILE A 32 -6.87 -12.32 5.63
N LEU A 33 -5.58 -12.16 5.92
CA LEU A 33 -4.81 -13.11 6.72
C LEU A 33 -4.88 -12.80 8.23
N ASN A 34 -5.02 -11.51 8.59
CA ASN A 34 -5.08 -11.06 9.97
C ASN A 34 -5.84 -9.72 10.09
N GLY A 35 -6.55 -9.52 11.20
CA GLY A 35 -7.26 -8.27 11.52
C GLY A 35 -8.55 -8.02 10.73
N THR A 36 -9.11 -6.82 10.91
CA THR A 36 -10.40 -6.41 10.31
C THR A 36 -10.27 -5.05 9.62
N PRO A 37 -9.82 -4.99 8.35
CA PRO A 37 -9.66 -3.75 7.61
C PRO A 37 -10.99 -3.01 7.39
N GLY A 38 -10.96 -1.68 7.50
CA GLY A 38 -12.11 -0.80 7.27
C GLY A 38 -12.20 -0.29 5.83
N TYR A 39 -13.28 0.45 5.53
CA TYR A 39 -13.57 0.99 4.20
C TYR A 39 -12.39 1.79 3.61
N ILE A 40 -11.83 2.72 4.40
CA ILE A 40 -10.69 3.56 3.98
C ILE A 40 -9.43 2.72 3.78
N ASN A 41 -9.20 1.67 4.60
CA ASN A 41 -8.04 0.82 4.42
C ASN A 41 -8.06 0.11 3.06
N PHE A 42 -9.24 -0.33 2.61
CA PHE A 42 -9.37 -0.92 1.29
C PHE A 42 -9.19 0.09 0.16
N MET A 43 -9.68 1.32 0.31
CA MET A 43 -9.41 2.38 -0.66
C MET A 43 -7.90 2.66 -0.79
N ASP A 44 -7.17 2.76 0.33
CA ASP A 44 -5.71 2.91 0.31
C ASP A 44 -5.02 1.67 -0.30
N ALA A 45 -5.45 0.46 0.08
CA ALA A 45 -4.84 -0.79 -0.40
C ALA A 45 -5.04 -1.02 -1.90
N PHE A 46 -6.24 -0.78 -2.45
CA PHE A 46 -6.50 -1.02 -3.87
C PHE A 46 -5.80 0.00 -4.77
N ASN A 47 -5.71 1.27 -4.36
CA ASN A 47 -4.96 2.27 -5.11
C ASN A 47 -3.45 2.04 -5.01
N SER A 48 -2.93 1.76 -3.82
CA SER A 48 -1.50 1.48 -3.63
C SER A 48 -1.04 0.24 -4.39
N TRP A 49 -1.84 -0.83 -4.40
CA TRP A 49 -1.54 -2.05 -5.16
C TRP A 49 -1.42 -1.80 -6.66
N GLN A 50 -2.37 -1.07 -7.25
CA GLN A 50 -2.33 -0.72 -8.68
C GLN A 50 -1.08 0.09 -9.00
N LEU A 51 -0.76 1.11 -8.18
CA LEU A 51 0.42 1.94 -8.38
C LEU A 51 1.72 1.13 -8.39
N VAL A 52 1.95 0.29 -7.38
CA VAL A 52 3.20 -0.51 -7.32
C VAL A 52 3.25 -1.58 -8.41
N LYS A 53 2.10 -2.12 -8.82
CA LYS A 53 2.00 -3.08 -9.93
C LYS A 53 2.40 -2.43 -11.25
N GLU A 54 1.89 -1.24 -11.56
CA GLU A 54 2.24 -0.50 -12.77
C GLU A 54 3.70 -0.06 -12.77
N LEU A 55 4.20 0.46 -11.63
CA LEU A 55 5.62 0.79 -11.48
C LEU A 55 6.52 -0.42 -11.75
N LYS A 56 6.17 -1.59 -11.20
CA LYS A 56 6.92 -2.83 -11.44
C LYS A 56 6.87 -3.25 -12.93
N GLN A 57 5.72 -3.14 -13.58
CA GLN A 57 5.54 -3.50 -14.99
C GLN A 57 6.36 -2.62 -15.92
N VAL A 58 6.39 -1.30 -15.68
CA VAL A 58 7.09 -0.35 -16.55
C VAL A 58 8.60 -0.33 -16.30
N THR A 59 9.03 -0.45 -15.04
CA THR A 59 10.45 -0.29 -14.68
C THR A 59 11.20 -1.61 -14.56
N GLY A 60 10.50 -2.73 -14.40
CA GLY A 60 11.11 -4.02 -14.05
C GLY A 60 11.66 -4.09 -12.62
N LEU A 61 11.63 -3.00 -11.85
CA LEU A 61 12.20 -2.91 -10.50
C LEU A 61 11.15 -3.17 -9.41
N PRO A 62 11.52 -3.76 -8.27
CA PRO A 62 10.66 -3.78 -7.08
C PRO A 62 10.19 -2.37 -6.72
N ALA A 63 8.94 -2.22 -6.30
CA ALA A 63 8.34 -0.92 -6.00
C ALA A 63 7.62 -0.94 -4.66
N ALA A 64 7.51 0.23 -4.04
CA ALA A 64 6.76 0.45 -2.81
C ALA A 64 6.01 1.77 -2.87
N ALA A 65 4.89 1.85 -2.15
CA ALA A 65 4.11 3.07 -2.02
C ALA A 65 3.63 3.25 -0.57
N SER A 66 3.56 4.50 -0.13
CA SER A 66 2.97 4.93 1.12
C SER A 66 1.75 5.79 0.82
N PHE A 67 0.59 5.38 1.33
CA PHE A 67 -0.68 6.05 1.08
C PHE A 67 -1.22 6.69 2.35
N LYS A 68 -1.88 7.84 2.18
CA LYS A 68 -2.61 8.53 3.22
C LYS A 68 -3.79 9.25 2.59
N HIS A 69 -4.98 9.08 3.16
CA HIS A 69 -6.22 9.68 2.65
C HIS A 69 -6.45 9.38 1.15
N VAL A 70 -6.26 8.12 0.76
CA VAL A 70 -6.51 7.62 -0.61
C VAL A 70 -5.58 8.22 -1.67
N SER A 71 -4.54 8.95 -1.25
CA SER A 71 -3.54 9.54 -2.14
C SER A 71 -2.13 9.05 -1.79
N PRO A 72 -1.21 8.94 -2.77
CA PRO A 72 0.17 8.58 -2.49
C PRO A 72 0.85 9.72 -1.73
N ALA A 73 1.29 9.45 -0.50
CA ALA A 73 2.20 10.31 0.24
C ALA A 73 3.64 10.14 -0.24
N GLY A 74 3.97 8.96 -0.81
CA GLY A 74 5.23 8.68 -1.48
C GLY A 74 5.17 7.37 -2.27
N ALA A 75 5.95 7.27 -3.33
CA ALA A 75 6.11 6.05 -4.13
C ALA A 75 7.54 5.99 -4.68
N ALA A 76 8.10 4.79 -4.76
CA ALA A 76 9.49 4.61 -5.17
C ALA A 76 9.74 3.22 -5.76
N VAL A 77 10.80 3.15 -6.57
CA VAL A 77 11.38 1.90 -7.07
C VAL A 77 12.69 1.57 -6.34
N GLY A 78 13.08 0.30 -6.40
CA GLY A 78 14.19 -0.29 -5.65
C GLY A 78 15.56 0.04 -6.23
N VAL A 79 15.94 1.32 -6.16
CA VAL A 79 17.30 1.79 -6.46
C VAL A 79 18.09 2.01 -5.16
N PRO A 80 19.41 1.79 -5.17
CA PRO A 80 20.25 2.06 -4.01
C PRO A 80 20.05 3.48 -3.46
N LEU A 81 20.03 3.60 -2.13
CA LEU A 81 20.00 4.89 -1.46
C LEU A 81 21.43 5.45 -1.36
N SER A 82 21.60 6.75 -1.56
CA SER A 82 22.85 7.43 -1.22
C SER A 82 23.05 7.46 0.30
N ASP A 83 24.28 7.63 0.76
CA ASP A 83 24.58 7.68 2.20
C ASP A 83 23.84 8.82 2.91
N VAL A 84 23.61 9.93 2.21
CA VAL A 84 22.79 11.05 2.71
C VAL A 84 21.34 10.61 2.93
N LEU A 85 20.75 9.89 1.97
CA LEU A 85 19.38 9.39 2.12
C LEU A 85 19.29 8.31 3.19
N LYS A 86 20.28 7.42 3.29
CA LYS A 86 20.31 6.39 4.35
C LYS A 86 20.27 7.03 5.74
N LYS A 87 21.12 8.03 6.00
CA LYS A 87 21.12 8.78 7.26
C LYS A 87 19.81 9.53 7.48
N SER A 88 19.31 10.22 6.46
CA SER A 88 18.04 10.96 6.54
C SER A 88 16.84 10.05 6.83
N TYR A 89 16.90 8.78 6.43
CA TYR A 89 15.86 7.79 6.63
C TYR A 89 16.12 6.87 7.83
N SER A 90 17.22 7.08 8.56
CA SER A 90 17.65 6.29 9.72
C SER A 90 17.83 4.80 9.42
N VAL A 91 18.49 4.49 8.29
CA VAL A 91 18.76 3.13 7.79
C VAL A 91 20.22 2.95 7.37
N GLU A 92 21.14 3.79 7.87
CA GLU A 92 22.57 3.74 7.56
C GLU A 92 23.26 2.44 7.99
N ASP A 93 22.81 1.82 9.08
CA ASP A 93 23.39 0.60 9.65
C ASP A 93 22.70 -0.68 9.15
N ILE A 94 21.89 -0.59 8.08
CA ILE A 94 21.10 -1.69 7.55
C ILE A 94 21.50 -1.98 6.11
N GLU A 95 21.79 -3.25 5.80
CA GLU A 95 21.92 -3.70 4.41
C GLU A 95 20.53 -3.81 3.77
N LEU A 96 20.26 -2.95 2.78
CA LEU A 96 18.95 -2.85 2.17
C LEU A 96 18.85 -3.71 0.91
N THR A 97 17.88 -4.62 0.90
CA THR A 97 17.40 -5.22 -0.35
C THR A 97 16.76 -4.15 -1.24
N PRO A 98 16.62 -4.36 -2.57
CA PRO A 98 15.97 -3.38 -3.45
C PRO A 98 14.55 -3.00 -3.00
N VAL A 99 13.76 -3.93 -2.48
CA VAL A 99 12.42 -3.63 -1.96
C VAL A 99 12.48 -2.83 -0.65
N ALA A 100 13.45 -3.09 0.22
CA ALA A 100 13.66 -2.30 1.44
C ALA A 100 14.07 -0.86 1.12
N ALA A 101 14.93 -0.67 0.11
CA ALA A 101 15.31 0.65 -0.40
C ALA A 101 14.10 1.41 -0.99
N ALA A 102 13.25 0.74 -1.77
CA ALA A 102 12.01 1.31 -2.27
C ALA A 102 11.08 1.71 -1.12
N TYR A 103 10.91 0.84 -0.12
CA TYR A 103 10.07 1.09 1.05
C TYR A 103 10.56 2.30 1.85
N ALA A 104 11.85 2.34 2.22
CA ALA A 104 12.44 3.45 2.97
C ALA A 104 12.23 4.77 2.22
N ARG A 105 12.48 4.79 0.91
CA ARG A 105 12.25 5.97 0.07
C ARG A 105 10.78 6.39 0.03
N ALA A 106 9.87 5.47 -0.24
CA ALA A 106 8.44 5.77 -0.32
C ALA A 106 7.85 6.23 1.02
N ARG A 107 8.36 5.70 2.14
CA ARG A 107 7.83 5.99 3.48
C ARG A 107 8.38 7.26 4.10
N CYS A 108 9.66 7.54 3.86
CA CYS A 108 10.40 8.65 4.46
C CYS A 108 10.51 9.86 3.54
N TYR A 109 9.91 9.82 2.33
CA TYR A 109 9.76 11.00 1.49
C TYR A 109 8.95 12.06 2.25
N LYS A 110 9.63 13.13 2.65
CA LYS A 110 9.02 14.39 3.04
C LYS A 110 9.33 15.37 1.92
N GLN A 111 8.31 16.06 1.40
CA GLN A 111 8.54 17.28 0.64
C GLN A 111 9.39 18.21 1.52
N LEU A 112 10.61 18.49 1.08
CA LEU A 112 11.40 19.62 1.58
C LEU A 112 10.71 20.92 1.18
#